data_AF-A0AAU5AFA1-F1
#
_entry.id   AF-A0AAU5AFA1-F1
#
_cell.length_a   1.000
_cell.length_b   1.000
_cell.length_c   1.000
_cell.angle_alpha   90.00
_cell.angle_beta   90.00
_cell.angle_gamma   90.00
#
_symmetry.space_group_name_H-M   'P 1'
#
loop_
_entity.id
_entity.type
_entity.pdbx_description
1 polymer ?
#
loop_
_entity_poly.entity_id
_entity_poly.type
_entity_poly.pdbx_seq_one_letter_code
_entity_poly.pdbx_strand_id
1 'polypeptide(L)'
;MRRTVTATCLLLAGLVTGCSGGGQEAADSKASASASPSVDPVVAFMSSVEDAGLNSYATGIPPYQEMEVFPPKWCTALDAGHSAAWMFGEGDLYPWGGTWGTEKTDAYQVLVLGVKAYCPQHSKALAAELRDAGVY
;
A
#
# COMPACT_ATOMS: atom_id res chain seq x y z
N MET A 1 -26.44 -38.57 -9.64
CA MET A 1 -27.36 -38.19 -8.54
C MET A 1 -27.30 -36.69 -8.35
N ARG A 2 -28.44 -36.01 -8.47
CA ARG A 2 -28.62 -34.56 -8.30
C ARG A 2 -28.64 -34.21 -6.82
N ARG A 3 -27.93 -33.18 -6.35
CA ARG A 3 -28.24 -32.37 -5.15
C ARG A 3 -27.67 -30.95 -5.32
N THR A 4 -28.44 -29.98 -5.81
CA THR A 4 -29.25 -28.94 -5.12
C THR A 4 -28.44 -27.78 -4.53
N VAL A 5 -28.79 -26.58 -5.01
CA VAL A 5 -28.35 -25.21 -4.73
C VAL A 5 -28.78 -24.73 -3.33
N THR A 6 -27.98 -23.88 -2.68
CA THR A 6 -28.53 -22.84 -1.78
C THR A 6 -27.65 -21.58 -1.81
N ALA A 7 -28.18 -20.51 -2.41
CA ALA A 7 -27.69 -19.15 -2.29
C ALA A 7 -28.30 -18.50 -1.05
N THR A 8 -27.53 -17.72 -0.29
CA THR A 8 -28.04 -16.96 0.85
C THR A 8 -27.55 -15.52 0.75
N CYS A 9 -28.39 -14.66 0.18
CA CYS A 9 -28.31 -13.21 0.33
C CYS A 9 -28.79 -12.83 1.74
N LEU A 10 -28.03 -11.99 2.45
CA LEU A 10 -28.50 -11.27 3.62
C LEU A 10 -28.08 -9.80 3.49
N LEU A 11 -29.04 -8.98 3.06
CA LEU A 11 -29.04 -7.53 3.24
C LEU A 11 -29.22 -7.22 4.73
N LEU A 12 -28.40 -6.31 5.27
CA LEU A 12 -28.76 -5.54 6.46
C LEU A 12 -28.56 -4.05 6.19
N ALA A 13 -29.64 -3.30 6.40
CA ALA A 13 -29.75 -1.85 6.33
C ALA A 13 -30.00 -1.28 7.74
N GLY A 14 -29.66 -0.01 7.94
CA GLY A 14 -30.01 0.82 9.11
C GLY A 14 -28.85 0.95 10.12
N LEU A 15 -28.52 2.11 10.69
CA LEU A 15 -29.35 3.25 11.07
C LEU A 15 -28.53 4.56 11.09
N VAL A 16 -29.15 5.66 10.66
CA VAL A 16 -28.71 7.04 10.91
C VAL A 16 -29.45 7.60 12.13
N THR A 17 -28.69 8.07 13.12
CA THR A 17 -29.12 8.86 14.29
C THR A 17 -27.90 9.75 14.65
N GLY A 18 -27.98 11.03 15.02
CA GLY A 18 -29.08 11.93 15.33
C GLY A 18 -28.55 13.37 15.48
N CYS A 19 -29.49 14.27 15.79
CA CYS A 19 -29.46 15.73 15.75
C CYS A 19 -28.60 16.49 16.79
N SER A 20 -28.40 17.77 16.45
CA SER A 20 -28.49 18.99 17.29
C SER A 20 -27.38 19.37 18.27
N GLY A 21 -26.97 20.64 18.17
CA GLY A 21 -26.49 21.43 19.30
C GLY A 21 -25.50 22.51 18.90
N GLY A 22 -25.93 23.77 18.96
CA GLY A 22 -25.10 24.95 18.73
C GLY A 22 -24.06 25.18 19.84
N GLY A 23 -23.12 26.07 19.56
CA GLY A 23 -22.07 26.45 20.50
C GLY A 23 -20.99 27.22 19.79
N GLN A 24 -21.24 28.51 19.55
CA GLN A 24 -20.23 29.46 19.15
C GLN A 24 -19.41 29.81 20.38
N GLU A 25 -18.16 29.36 20.45
CA GLU A 25 -17.15 29.96 21.34
C GLU A 25 -15.73 29.69 20.85
N ALA A 26 -15.04 30.81 20.63
CA ALA A 26 -13.64 31.09 20.85
C ALA A 26 -12.56 30.02 20.54
N ALA A 27 -11.57 30.49 19.78
CA ALA A 27 -10.17 30.58 20.20
C ALA A 27 -9.16 29.99 19.19
N ASP A 28 -8.14 30.83 19.00
CA ASP A 28 -6.77 30.50 18.66
C ASP A 28 -6.44 30.00 17.25
N SER A 29 -5.96 30.99 16.48
CA SER A 29 -4.81 30.91 15.57
C SER A 29 -3.86 29.75 15.87
N LYS A 30 -4.14 28.56 15.33
CA LYS A 30 -3.11 27.54 15.15
C LYS A 30 -2.40 27.86 13.84
N ALA A 31 -1.17 28.35 13.97
CA ALA A 31 -0.22 28.43 12.87
C ALA A 31 -0.29 27.14 12.06
N SER A 32 -0.73 27.27 10.80
CA SER A 32 -0.76 26.15 9.87
C SER A 32 0.65 25.59 9.78
N ALA A 33 0.75 24.28 9.99
CA ALA A 33 1.98 23.55 10.12
C ALA A 33 2.99 23.97 9.05
N SER A 34 4.20 24.29 9.51
CA SER A 34 5.37 24.42 8.65
C SER A 34 5.40 23.19 7.73
N ALA A 35 5.17 23.40 6.44
CA ALA A 35 5.31 22.37 5.43
C ALA A 35 6.78 21.95 5.49
N SER A 36 7.05 20.80 6.11
CA SER A 36 8.32 20.12 5.90
C SER A 36 8.50 20.00 4.38
N PRO A 37 9.71 20.26 3.84
CA PRO A 37 9.95 20.07 2.42
C PRO A 37 9.50 18.65 2.06
N SER A 38 8.48 18.58 1.21
CA SER A 38 8.02 17.31 0.63
C SER A 38 9.15 16.81 -0.24
N VAL A 39 9.93 15.85 0.27
CA VAL A 39 10.87 15.10 -0.57
C VAL A 39 10.05 14.43 -1.66
N ASP A 40 10.55 14.49 -2.90
CA ASP A 40 9.90 13.81 -4.02
C ASP A 40 9.73 12.31 -3.69
N PRO A 41 8.49 11.76 -3.78
CA PRO A 41 8.23 10.37 -3.41
C PRO A 41 9.02 9.37 -4.28
N VAL A 42 9.33 9.70 -5.54
CA VAL A 42 10.19 8.88 -6.40
C VAL A 42 11.60 8.80 -5.80
N VAL A 43 12.16 9.95 -5.43
CA VAL A 43 13.50 10.03 -4.84
C VAL A 43 13.56 9.31 -3.51
N ALA A 44 12.54 9.50 -2.66
CA ALA A 44 12.44 8.81 -1.37
C ALA A 44 12.34 7.28 -1.55
N PHE A 45 11.54 6.82 -2.51
CA PHE A 45 11.39 5.40 -2.82
C PHE A 45 12.71 4.78 -3.30
N MET A 46 13.34 5.37 -4.30
CA MET A 46 14.54 4.80 -4.90
C MET A 46 15.75 4.84 -3.96
N SER A 47 15.93 5.93 -3.21
CA SER A 47 16.92 5.98 -2.13
C SER A 47 16.68 4.86 -1.11
N SER A 48 15.43 4.61 -0.74
CA SER A 48 15.12 3.55 0.23
C SER A 48 15.38 2.15 -0.34
N VAL A 49 15.17 1.93 -1.64
CA VAL A 49 15.48 0.67 -2.33
C VAL A 49 16.99 0.44 -2.38
N GLU A 50 17.76 1.49 -2.70
CA GLU A 50 19.23 1.47 -2.67
C GLU A 50 19.75 1.16 -1.25
N ASP A 51 19.24 1.86 -0.23
CA ASP A 51 19.63 1.70 1.16
C ASP A 51 19.26 0.33 1.74
N ALA A 52 18.18 -0.30 1.24
CA ALA A 52 17.73 -1.60 1.71
C ALA A 52 18.69 -2.75 1.34
N GLY A 53 19.57 -2.56 0.35
CA GLY A 53 20.60 -3.54 0.00
C GLY A 53 20.04 -4.92 -0.35
N LEU A 54 18.94 -4.96 -1.10
CA LEU A 54 18.23 -6.21 -1.42
C LEU A 54 19.10 -7.18 -2.21
N ASN A 55 19.14 -8.45 -1.79
CA ASN A 55 19.98 -9.47 -2.41
C ASN A 55 19.67 -9.66 -3.89
N SER A 56 18.39 -9.56 -4.24
CA SER A 56 17.91 -9.63 -5.62
C SER A 56 18.48 -8.56 -6.55
N TYR A 57 18.99 -7.45 -5.99
CA TYR A 57 19.60 -6.35 -6.74
C TYR A 57 21.12 -6.32 -6.63
N ALA A 58 21.75 -7.39 -6.16
CA ALA A 58 23.20 -7.48 -6.05
C ALA A 58 23.93 -7.24 -7.39
N THR A 59 23.29 -7.55 -8.52
CA THR A 59 23.83 -7.30 -9.88
C THR A 59 23.42 -5.97 -10.48
N GLY A 60 22.58 -5.20 -9.79
CA GLY A 60 22.06 -3.91 -10.23
C GLY A 60 20.57 -3.75 -9.93
N ILE A 61 20.20 -2.55 -9.47
CA ILE A 61 18.80 -2.14 -9.28
C ILE A 61 18.20 -1.75 -10.64
N PRO A 62 16.94 -2.10 -10.94
CA PRO A 62 16.29 -1.64 -12.15
C PRO A 62 16.30 -0.09 -12.28
N PRO A 63 16.29 0.46 -13.50
CA PRO A 63 16.27 1.90 -13.72
C PRO A 63 15.10 2.59 -13.00
N TYR A 64 15.32 3.83 -12.58
CA TYR A 64 14.31 4.66 -11.91
C TYR A 64 12.98 4.70 -12.68
N GLN A 65 13.05 4.86 -14.01
CA GLN A 65 11.90 4.93 -14.90
C GLN A 65 11.10 3.61 -14.94
N GLU A 66 11.76 2.48 -14.71
CA GLU A 66 11.10 1.18 -14.63
C GLU A 66 10.46 0.99 -13.26
N MET A 67 11.06 1.52 -12.19
CA MET A 67 10.59 1.34 -10.82
C MET A 67 9.47 2.33 -10.41
N GLU A 68 9.50 3.58 -10.89
CA GLU A 68 8.56 4.63 -10.48
C GLU A 68 7.10 4.37 -10.88
N VAL A 69 6.88 3.47 -11.84
CA VAL A 69 5.53 3.17 -12.37
C VAL A 69 4.69 2.32 -11.41
N PHE A 70 5.31 1.63 -10.45
CA PHE A 70 4.61 0.67 -9.60
C PHE A 70 3.99 1.27 -8.34
N PRO A 71 4.66 2.14 -7.56
CA PRO A 71 4.08 2.68 -6.34
C PRO A 71 2.69 3.31 -6.51
N PRO A 72 2.42 4.12 -7.56
CA PRO A 72 1.06 4.64 -7.78
C PRO A 72 0.01 3.54 -8.02
N LYS A 73 0.38 2.45 -8.70
CA LYS A 73 -0.51 1.31 -8.95
C LYS A 73 -0.78 0.52 -7.67
N TRP A 74 0.24 0.32 -6.82
CA TRP A 74 0.06 -0.33 -5.52
C TRP A 74 -0.84 0.49 -4.60
N CYS A 75 -0.64 1.80 -4.54
CA CYS A 75 -1.51 2.68 -3.76
C CYS A 75 -2.97 2.61 -4.24
N THR A 76 -3.19 2.60 -5.55
CA THR A 76 -4.53 2.41 -6.13
C THR A 76 -5.15 1.07 -5.74
N ALA A 77 -4.35 -0.02 -5.75
CA ALA A 77 -4.83 -1.34 -5.34
C ALA A 77 -5.17 -1.39 -3.83
N LEU A 78 -4.36 -0.75 -2.99
CA LEU A 78 -4.60 -0.64 -1.55
C LEU A 78 -5.85 0.18 -1.24
N ASP A 79 -6.07 1.29 -1.95
CA ASP A 79 -7.28 2.09 -1.83
C ASP A 79 -8.54 1.29 -2.24
N ALA A 80 -8.40 0.35 -3.18
CA ALA A 80 -9.46 -0.58 -3.58
C ALA A 80 -9.62 -1.79 -2.63
N GLY A 81 -8.80 -1.88 -1.56
CA GLY A 81 -8.87 -2.96 -0.57
C GLY A 81 -8.21 -4.27 -1.01
N HIS A 82 -7.35 -4.24 -2.03
CA HIS A 82 -6.60 -5.43 -2.44
C HIS A 82 -5.39 -5.69 -1.53
N SER A 83 -5.10 -6.97 -1.31
CA SER A 83 -3.97 -7.45 -0.51
C SER A 83 -2.66 -7.44 -1.28
N ALA A 84 -1.52 -7.49 -0.58
CA ALA A 84 -0.20 -7.62 -1.20
C ALA A 84 -0.07 -8.92 -2.02
N ALA A 85 -0.67 -10.01 -1.54
CA ALA A 85 -0.71 -11.27 -2.27
C ALA A 85 -1.51 -11.15 -3.58
N TRP A 86 -2.62 -10.41 -3.58
CA TRP A 86 -3.39 -10.13 -4.79
C TRP A 86 -2.56 -9.33 -5.79
N MET A 87 -1.88 -8.27 -5.34
CA MET A 87 -1.08 -7.40 -6.22
C MET A 87 -0.03 -8.15 -7.01
N PHE A 88 0.65 -9.12 -6.39
CA PHE A 88 1.73 -9.87 -7.02
C PHE A 88 1.29 -11.17 -7.69
N GLY A 89 0.03 -11.59 -7.49
CA GLY A 89 -0.54 -12.78 -8.10
C GLY A 89 -1.48 -12.43 -9.24
N GLU A 90 -2.66 -11.92 -8.89
CA GLU A 90 -3.74 -11.60 -9.84
C GLU A 90 -3.58 -10.22 -10.47
N GLY A 91 -3.05 -9.26 -9.72
CA GLY A 91 -2.88 -7.88 -10.16
C GLY A 91 -1.70 -7.68 -11.10
N ASP A 92 -0.73 -8.61 -11.12
CA ASP A 92 0.53 -8.53 -11.89
C ASP A 92 1.24 -7.16 -11.74
N LEU A 93 1.18 -6.59 -10.53
CA LEU A 93 1.66 -5.25 -10.24
C LEU A 93 3.14 -5.22 -9.87
N TYR A 94 3.85 -6.33 -9.97
CA TYR A 94 5.30 -6.38 -9.84
C TYR A 94 5.88 -7.71 -10.34
N PRO A 95 6.93 -7.68 -11.19
CA PRO A 95 7.56 -8.90 -11.66
C PRO A 95 8.51 -9.49 -10.60
N TRP A 96 8.02 -10.44 -9.80
CA TRP A 96 8.86 -11.26 -8.93
C TRP A 96 9.14 -12.62 -9.58
N GLY A 97 10.38 -13.11 -9.50
CA GLY A 97 10.84 -14.31 -10.23
C GLY A 97 10.93 -14.18 -11.76
N GLY A 98 10.64 -13.00 -12.32
CA GLY A 98 10.74 -12.68 -13.75
C GLY A 98 12.12 -12.11 -14.15
N THR A 99 12.17 -11.28 -15.19
CA THR A 99 13.41 -10.73 -15.79
C THR A 99 14.28 -9.93 -14.82
N TRP A 100 13.69 -9.29 -13.81
CA TRP A 100 14.43 -8.56 -12.77
C TRP A 100 14.74 -9.40 -11.53
N GLY A 101 14.25 -10.64 -11.49
CA GLY A 101 14.75 -11.67 -10.57
C GLY A 101 14.53 -11.39 -9.08
N THR A 102 13.59 -10.51 -8.70
CA THR A 102 13.33 -10.30 -7.27
C THR A 102 12.81 -11.57 -6.63
N GLU A 103 13.50 -12.04 -5.61
CA GLU A 103 12.97 -13.07 -4.72
C GLU A 103 11.70 -12.54 -4.06
N LYS A 104 10.78 -13.45 -3.73
CA LYS A 104 9.46 -13.10 -3.19
C LYS A 104 9.55 -12.16 -1.99
N THR A 105 10.48 -12.44 -1.08
CA THR A 105 10.68 -11.66 0.14
C THR A 105 11.16 -10.24 -0.18
N ASP A 106 12.13 -10.11 -1.08
CA ASP A 106 12.63 -8.81 -1.52
C ASP A 106 11.54 -8.03 -2.26
N ALA A 107 10.69 -8.68 -3.06
CA ALA A 107 9.55 -8.03 -3.71
C ALA A 107 8.56 -7.41 -2.70
N TYR A 108 8.23 -8.12 -1.62
CA TYR A 108 7.40 -7.55 -0.55
C TYR A 108 8.10 -6.40 0.18
N GLN A 109 9.42 -6.48 0.35
CA GLN A 109 10.18 -5.38 0.92
C GLN A 109 10.13 -4.14 0.02
N VAL A 110 10.31 -4.28 -1.30
CA VAL A 110 10.16 -3.19 -2.27
C VAL A 110 8.77 -2.57 -2.20
N LEU A 111 7.71 -3.38 -2.12
CA LEU A 111 6.34 -2.89 -1.94
C LEU A 111 6.19 -2.05 -0.67
N VAL A 112 6.72 -2.52 0.47
CA VAL A 112 6.68 -1.76 1.72
C VAL A 112 7.40 -0.41 1.59
N LEU A 113 8.54 -0.37 0.92
CA LEU A 113 9.31 0.86 0.70
C LEU A 113 8.53 1.83 -0.21
N GLY A 114 7.96 1.35 -1.31
CA GLY A 114 7.14 2.17 -2.21
C GLY A 114 5.89 2.71 -1.54
N VAL A 115 5.19 1.90 -0.75
CA VAL A 115 3.99 2.33 -0.02
C VAL A 115 4.33 3.36 1.06
N LYS A 116 5.45 3.20 1.77
CA LYS A 116 5.92 4.22 2.73
C LYS A 116 6.19 5.56 2.06
N ALA A 117 6.71 5.56 0.83
CA ALA A 117 7.02 6.78 0.10
C ALA A 117 5.77 7.44 -0.54
N TYR A 118 4.86 6.66 -1.15
CA TYR A 118 3.76 7.19 -1.97
C TYR A 118 2.41 7.25 -1.26
N CYS A 119 2.10 6.28 -0.39
CA CYS A 119 0.82 6.21 0.32
C CYS A 119 1.03 5.72 1.76
N PRO A 120 1.71 6.53 2.60
CA PRO A 120 2.12 6.13 3.96
C PRO A 120 0.94 5.74 4.86
N GLN A 121 -0.28 6.19 4.56
CA GLN A 121 -1.50 5.79 5.26
C GLN A 121 -1.74 4.27 5.25
N HIS A 122 -1.29 3.56 4.20
CA HIS A 122 -1.45 2.11 4.08
C HIS A 122 -0.30 1.31 4.69
N SER A 123 0.82 1.96 5.01
CA SER A 123 2.06 1.29 5.43
C SER A 123 1.89 0.38 6.66
N LYS A 124 1.08 0.80 7.64
CA LYS A 124 0.82 0.01 8.85
C LYS A 124 -0.05 -1.21 8.57
N ALA A 125 -1.11 -1.04 7.78
CA ALA A 125 -2.01 -2.13 7.42
C ALA A 125 -1.28 -3.18 6.58
N LEU A 126 -0.54 -2.73 5.56
CA LEU A 126 0.31 -3.59 4.74
C LEU A 126 1.34 -4.36 5.58
N ALA A 127 2.07 -3.69 6.46
CA ALA A 127 3.06 -4.36 7.30
C ALA A 127 2.44 -5.34 8.31
N ALA A 128 1.19 -5.13 8.73
CA ALA A 128 0.47 -6.09 9.56
C ALA A 128 0.08 -7.33 8.73
N GLU A 129 -0.51 -7.12 7.54
CA GLU A 129 -0.86 -8.19 6.60
C GLU A 129 0.33 -9.10 6.30
N LEU A 130 1.49 -8.51 5.98
CA LEU A 130 2.68 -9.27 5.61
C LEU A 130 3.26 -10.06 6.80
N ARG A 131 3.17 -9.55 8.04
CA ARG A 131 3.55 -10.29 9.24
C ARG A 131 2.62 -11.46 9.51
N ASP A 132 1.31 -11.23 9.38
CA ASP A 132 0.30 -12.28 9.58
C ASP A 132 0.46 -13.40 8.54
N ALA A 133 0.93 -13.06 7.33
CA ALA A 133 1.27 -14.01 6.27
C ALA A 133 2.66 -14.66 6.42
N GLY A 134 3.49 -14.23 7.38
CA GLY A 134 4.84 -14.77 7.62
C GLY A 134 5.87 -14.43 6.53
N VAL A 135 5.67 -13.32 5.81
CA VAL A 135 6.55 -12.88 4.70
C VAL A 135 7.29 -11.57 4.98
N TYR A 136 7.16 -11.02 6.21
CA TYR A 136 7.80 -9.78 6.66
C TYR A 136 8.22 -9.85 8.13
#